data_AF-A0A0N8TGT7-F1
#
_entry.id   AF-A0A0N8TGT7-F1
#
_cell.length_a   1.000
_cell.length_b   1.000
_cell.length_c   1.000
_cell.angle_alpha   90.00
_cell.angle_beta   90.00
_cell.angle_gamma   90.00
#
_symmetry.space_group_name_H-M   'P 1'
#
loop_
_entity.id
_entity.type
_entity.pdbx_description
1 polymer ?
#
loop_
_entity_poly.entity_id
_entity_poly.type
_entity_poly.pdbx_seq_one_letter_code
_entity_poly.pdbx_strand_id
1 'polypeptide(L)'
;MRQYTRLTDRVAWVLNHYPSARDSDIKCQTLYWKTFQSDVYSGGPIPEDKYPQLEKLNSITRARAQVQNTLGLFKASPEVRKYRGTLEEEKQKALEVRPSHPVYCIYADESGKTGKHLMVGSLWVLKSYETIKITRAINLKKSEIGFKGEMHFKEIDKNNISQYLALLGTLIENSSSISFKGLGVLRAGLYSVDDTLNKLFYHMVITGIKQENQSGRAILPRNLQFRKDTEEESKDKLSMMEIELQLRHASTSIFNGNVYIDVVEAEDSTISPLMQISDLFVSSISRTLNREKSSDHPKDLFADKFLGAFGLVFKDEKFDELSECVSFS
;
A
#
# COMPACT_ATOMS: atom_id res chain seq x y z
N MET A 1 -11.54 21.51 -17.75
CA MET A 1 -12.04 21.30 -16.37
C MET A 1 -12.51 19.85 -16.23
N ARG A 2 -11.99 19.07 -15.28
CA ARG A 2 -12.47 17.70 -15.05
C ARG A 2 -13.87 17.77 -14.43
N GLN A 3 -14.87 17.20 -15.10
CA GLN A 3 -16.26 17.21 -14.66
C GLN A 3 -16.49 16.00 -13.75
N TYR A 4 -16.58 16.22 -12.44
CA TYR A 4 -16.93 15.17 -11.47
C TYR A 4 -18.43 14.89 -11.54
N THR A 5 -18.83 13.78 -12.14
CA THR A 5 -20.26 13.47 -12.34
C THR A 5 -20.93 12.99 -11.06
N ARG A 6 -20.27 12.18 -10.22
CA ARG A 6 -20.88 11.59 -9.01
C ARG A 6 -20.70 12.47 -7.77
N LEU A 7 -21.72 12.49 -6.91
CA LEU A 7 -21.70 13.22 -5.63
C LEU A 7 -20.52 12.80 -4.74
N THR A 8 -20.25 11.49 -4.65
CA THR A 8 -19.15 10.93 -3.87
C THR A 8 -17.78 11.44 -4.34
N ASP A 9 -17.58 11.58 -5.64
CA ASP A 9 -16.32 12.08 -6.22
C ASP A 9 -16.11 13.58 -5.90
N ARG A 10 -17.19 14.36 -5.97
CA ARG A 10 -17.18 15.78 -5.58
C ARG A 10 -16.92 15.95 -4.09
N VAL A 11 -17.54 15.13 -3.23
CA VAL A 11 -17.29 15.14 -1.78
C VAL A 11 -15.86 14.71 -1.47
N ALA A 12 -15.33 13.66 -2.11
CA ALA A 12 -13.93 13.27 -1.99
C ALA A 12 -12.98 14.41 -2.40
N TRP A 13 -13.32 15.18 -3.45
CA TRP A 13 -12.56 16.36 -3.84
C TRP A 13 -12.54 17.42 -2.74
N VAL A 14 -13.69 17.73 -2.11
CA VAL A 14 -13.78 18.69 -0.99
C VAL A 14 -12.93 18.22 0.19
N LEU A 15 -13.04 16.95 0.58
CA LEU A 15 -12.28 16.38 1.70
C LEU A 15 -10.77 16.34 1.42
N ASN A 16 -10.38 16.19 0.16
CA ASN A 16 -8.98 16.23 -0.26
C ASN A 16 -8.40 17.64 -0.13
N HIS A 17 -9.11 18.66 -0.65
CA HIS A 17 -8.59 20.04 -0.73
C HIS A 17 -8.80 20.84 0.56
N TYR A 18 -9.77 20.46 1.39
CA TYR A 18 -10.07 21.16 2.63
C TYR A 18 -10.07 20.17 3.82
N PRO A 19 -8.93 19.97 4.49
CA PRO A 19 -8.83 19.06 5.64
C PRO A 19 -9.86 19.35 6.73
N SER A 20 -10.20 20.63 6.96
CA SER A 20 -11.23 21.03 7.92
C SER A 20 -12.65 20.51 7.62
N ALA A 21 -12.92 20.03 6.41
CA ALA A 21 -14.18 19.38 6.03
C ALA A 21 -14.26 17.90 6.49
N ARG A 22 -13.11 17.28 6.78
CA ARG A 22 -13.03 15.88 7.24
C ARG A 22 -13.67 15.68 8.61
N ASP A 23 -13.74 16.76 9.38
CA ASP A 23 -14.18 16.77 10.77
C ASP A 23 -15.61 17.23 10.97
N SER A 24 -16.20 17.97 10.02
CA SER A 24 -17.51 18.61 10.19
C SER A 24 -18.41 18.46 8.95
N ASP A 25 -19.60 17.89 9.15
CA ASP A 25 -20.60 17.71 8.09
C ASP A 25 -21.03 19.07 7.51
N ILE A 26 -21.26 20.04 8.39
CA ILE A 26 -21.66 21.41 8.02
C ILE A 26 -20.55 22.11 7.24
N LYS A 27 -19.29 21.91 7.64
CA LYS A 27 -18.14 22.50 6.94
C LYS A 27 -17.93 21.84 5.58
N CYS A 28 -18.08 20.52 5.50
CA CYS A 28 -18.05 19.80 4.24
C CYS A 28 -19.17 20.26 3.28
N GLN A 29 -20.38 20.46 3.79
CA GLN A 29 -21.51 20.97 3.00
C GLN A 29 -21.28 22.38 2.47
N THR A 30 -20.91 23.32 3.33
CA THR A 30 -20.70 24.72 2.93
C THR A 30 -19.56 24.86 1.93
N LEU A 31 -18.47 24.10 2.08
CA LEU A 31 -17.37 24.04 1.11
C LEU A 31 -17.77 23.36 -0.20
N TYR A 32 -18.61 22.32 -0.13
CA TYR A 32 -19.18 21.68 -1.32
C TYR A 32 -20.01 22.67 -2.13
N TRP A 33 -20.93 23.41 -1.49
CA TRP A 33 -21.75 24.42 -2.16
C TRP A 33 -20.90 25.51 -2.80
N LYS A 34 -19.91 26.07 -2.06
CA LYS A 34 -19.00 27.09 -2.59
C LYS A 34 -18.18 26.62 -3.79
N THR A 35 -17.90 25.32 -3.87
CA THR A 35 -17.03 24.75 -4.91
C THR A 35 -17.82 24.32 -6.14
N PHE A 36 -18.94 23.63 -5.95
CA PHE A 36 -19.66 22.93 -7.02
C PHE A 36 -21.06 23.49 -7.30
N GLN A 37 -21.54 24.43 -6.48
CA GLN A 37 -22.83 25.12 -6.63
C GLN A 37 -22.65 26.63 -6.38
N SER A 38 -21.52 27.19 -6.83
CA SER A 38 -21.12 28.58 -6.57
C SER A 38 -22.05 29.61 -7.21
N ASP A 39 -22.78 29.20 -8.25
CA ASP A 39 -23.87 29.93 -8.91
C ASP A 39 -25.08 30.14 -7.99
N VAL A 40 -25.28 29.24 -7.02
CA VAL A 40 -26.36 29.29 -6.03
C VAL A 40 -25.87 29.81 -4.68
N TYR A 41 -24.64 29.47 -4.26
CA TYR A 41 -24.08 29.87 -2.97
C TYR A 41 -22.59 30.24 -3.03
N SER A 42 -22.26 31.48 -2.67
CA SER A 42 -20.88 32.01 -2.64
C SER A 42 -20.35 32.33 -1.24
N GLY A 43 -21.10 32.02 -0.17
CA GLY A 43 -20.66 32.22 1.21
C GLY A 43 -21.39 33.27 2.04
N GLY A 44 -22.55 33.75 1.59
CA GLY A 44 -23.43 34.66 2.32
C GLY A 44 -24.79 34.05 2.67
N PRO A 45 -25.82 34.86 2.95
CA PRO A 45 -27.20 34.39 3.17
C PRO A 45 -27.73 33.61 1.97
N ILE A 46 -28.52 32.56 2.21
CA ILE A 46 -29.17 31.77 1.16
C ILE A 46 -30.64 32.24 1.05
N PRO A 47 -31.06 32.80 -0.09
CA PRO A 47 -32.47 33.10 -0.35
C PRO A 47 -33.34 31.83 -0.28
N GLU A 48 -34.55 31.95 0.25
CA GLU A 48 -35.46 30.81 0.49
C GLU A 48 -35.81 30.06 -0.81
N ASP A 49 -35.92 30.77 -1.93
CA ASP A 49 -36.17 30.22 -3.27
C ASP A 49 -34.97 29.45 -3.86
N LYS A 50 -33.76 29.75 -3.39
CA LYS A 50 -32.52 29.10 -3.83
C LYS A 50 -32.11 27.91 -2.97
N TYR A 51 -32.55 27.86 -1.72
CA TYR A 51 -32.21 26.78 -0.79
C TYR A 51 -32.57 25.37 -1.31
N PRO A 52 -33.73 25.12 -1.95
CA PRO A 52 -34.08 23.79 -2.47
C PRO A 52 -33.16 23.26 -3.58
N GLN A 53 -32.40 24.14 -4.23
CA GLN A 53 -31.50 23.81 -5.34
C GLN A 53 -30.12 23.32 -4.84
N LEU A 54 -29.81 23.57 -3.57
CA LEU A 54 -28.55 23.15 -2.95
C LEU A 54 -28.60 21.68 -2.54
N GLU A 55 -27.46 20.99 -2.67
CA GLU A 55 -27.35 19.58 -2.28
C GLU A 55 -27.58 19.42 -0.77
N LYS A 56 -28.40 18.43 -0.40
CA LYS A 56 -28.86 18.24 0.98
C LYS A 56 -27.75 17.73 1.89
N LEU A 57 -27.75 18.17 3.15
CA LEU A 57 -26.77 17.77 4.16
C LEU A 57 -26.66 16.24 4.26
N ASN A 58 -27.80 15.56 4.35
CA ASN A 58 -27.86 14.11 4.48
C ASN A 58 -27.26 13.36 3.27
N SER A 59 -27.30 13.94 2.08
CA SER A 59 -26.65 13.36 0.89
C SER A 59 -25.14 13.51 0.98
N ILE A 60 -24.66 14.71 1.38
CA ILE A 60 -23.24 15.02 1.54
C ILE A 60 -22.63 14.21 2.69
N THR A 61 -23.32 14.09 3.82
CA THR A 61 -22.89 13.28 4.98
C THR A 61 -22.78 11.81 4.63
N ARG A 62 -23.75 11.24 3.89
CA ARG A 62 -23.66 9.84 3.45
C ARG A 62 -22.51 9.61 2.49
N ALA A 63 -22.33 10.50 1.51
CA ALA A 63 -21.19 10.45 0.61
C ALA A 63 -19.86 10.59 1.37
N ARG A 64 -19.80 11.46 2.38
CA ARG A 64 -18.62 11.64 3.25
C ARG A 64 -18.33 10.39 4.08
N ALA A 65 -19.34 9.79 4.69
CA ALA A 65 -19.20 8.54 5.43
C ALA A 65 -18.77 7.39 4.51
N GLN A 66 -19.28 7.32 3.29
CA GLN A 66 -18.83 6.35 2.29
C GLN A 66 -17.35 6.58 1.95
N VAL A 67 -16.91 7.82 1.75
CA VAL A 67 -15.50 8.15 1.48
C VAL A 67 -14.59 7.83 2.67
N GLN A 68 -15.02 8.15 3.91
CA GLN A 68 -14.19 8.02 5.09
C GLN A 68 -14.20 6.63 5.73
N ASN A 69 -15.36 5.97 5.78
CA ASN A 69 -15.53 4.71 6.49
C ASN A 69 -15.49 3.52 5.53
N THR A 70 -16.17 3.61 4.37
CA THR A 70 -16.21 2.50 3.41
C THR A 70 -14.97 2.47 2.52
N LEU A 71 -14.49 3.64 2.06
CA LEU A 71 -13.27 3.73 1.24
C LEU A 71 -12.01 4.00 2.08
N GLY A 72 -12.15 4.32 3.37
CA GLY A 72 -11.02 4.58 4.27
C GLY A 72 -10.25 5.87 3.99
N LEU A 73 -10.76 6.78 3.15
CA LEU A 73 -10.05 7.95 2.63
C LEU A 73 -10.37 9.23 3.44
N PHE A 74 -9.38 10.12 3.55
CA PHE A 74 -9.57 11.45 4.18
C PHE A 74 -10.21 11.40 5.57
N LYS A 75 -9.77 10.43 6.40
CA LYS A 75 -10.28 10.20 7.75
C LYS A 75 -10.29 11.51 8.56
N ALA A 76 -11.28 11.62 9.45
CA ALA A 76 -11.37 12.73 10.39
C ALA A 76 -10.09 12.84 11.24
N SER A 77 -9.80 14.05 11.68
CA SER A 77 -8.74 14.39 12.62
C SER A 77 -8.78 13.46 13.85
N PRO A 78 -7.61 13.22 14.46
CA PRO A 78 -7.51 12.41 15.66
C PRO A 78 -8.44 12.89 16.78
N GLU A 79 -8.65 14.20 16.94
CA GLU A 79 -9.51 14.81 17.98
C GLU A 79 -10.99 14.39 17.86
N VAL A 80 -11.57 14.41 16.65
CA VAL A 80 -12.96 14.00 16.40
C VAL A 80 -13.12 12.48 16.47
N ARG A 81 -12.08 11.72 16.11
CA ARG A 81 -12.04 10.26 16.29
C ARG A 81 -11.94 9.88 17.78
N LYS A 82 -11.19 10.65 18.56
CA LYS A 82 -10.97 10.48 20.02
C LYS A 82 -12.25 10.76 20.83
N TYR A 83 -13.02 11.78 20.48
CA TYR A 83 -14.35 12.03 21.08
C TYR A 83 -15.35 10.88 20.85
N ARG A 84 -15.17 10.11 19.77
CA ARG A 84 -16.01 8.95 19.41
C ARG A 84 -15.48 7.62 19.94
N GLY A 85 -14.28 7.60 20.55
CA GLY A 85 -13.58 6.42 21.04
C GLY A 85 -12.94 6.68 22.41
N THR A 86 -13.74 6.94 23.44
CA THR A 86 -13.30 7.28 24.80
C THR A 86 -12.84 6.06 25.62
N LEU A 87 -11.84 5.30 25.13
CA LEU A 87 -11.19 4.20 25.89
C LEU A 87 -9.65 4.14 25.77
N GLU A 88 -9.00 4.99 24.96
CA GLU A 88 -7.54 4.95 24.71
C GLU A 88 -6.82 6.27 25.05
N GLU A 89 -7.23 6.94 26.13
CA GLU A 89 -6.73 8.29 26.46
C GLU A 89 -5.29 8.33 27.01
N GLU A 90 -4.70 7.21 27.41
CA GLU A 90 -3.36 7.22 28.02
C GLU A 90 -2.21 7.20 26.99
N LYS A 91 -2.41 6.67 25.77
CA LYS A 91 -1.32 6.57 24.77
C LYS A 91 -1.06 7.87 23.99
N GLN A 92 -2.02 8.78 23.90
CA GLN A 92 -2.00 9.85 22.89
C GLN A 92 -1.15 11.09 23.25
N LYS A 93 -0.82 11.32 24.53
CA LYS A 93 -0.04 12.50 24.95
C LYS A 93 1.40 12.53 24.39
N ALA A 94 1.91 11.42 23.85
CA ALA A 94 3.25 11.34 23.26
C ALA A 94 3.30 11.70 21.76
N LEU A 95 2.16 11.81 21.06
CA LEU A 95 2.11 11.88 19.59
C LEU A 95 1.90 13.29 19.02
N GLU A 96 1.50 14.28 19.83
CA GLU A 96 1.11 15.63 19.39
C GLU A 96 2.28 16.56 18.96
N VAL A 97 3.52 16.07 18.94
CA VAL A 97 4.71 16.90 18.61
C VAL A 97 5.33 16.55 17.23
N ARG A 98 4.80 15.56 16.48
CA ARG A 98 5.51 15.03 15.30
C ARG A 98 5.18 15.76 13.99
N PRO A 99 6.19 16.19 13.21
CA PRO A 99 5.99 16.69 11.85
C PRO A 99 5.37 15.62 10.92
N SER A 100 4.54 16.04 9.96
CA SER A 100 4.02 15.15 8.92
C SER A 100 5.13 14.78 7.93
N HIS A 101 5.77 13.63 8.13
CA HIS A 101 6.82 13.13 7.25
C HIS A 101 6.25 12.34 6.05
N PRO A 102 6.91 12.35 4.88
CA PRO A 102 6.55 11.48 3.76
C PRO A 102 6.53 10.00 4.17
N VAL A 103 5.68 9.19 3.53
CA VAL A 103 5.39 7.81 3.96
C VAL A 103 5.91 6.81 2.95
N TYR A 104 6.57 5.75 3.42
CA TYR A 104 6.72 4.48 2.71
C TYR A 104 5.48 3.62 2.94
N CYS A 105 4.78 3.24 1.87
CA CYS A 105 3.74 2.22 1.94
C CYS A 105 4.31 0.91 1.36
N ILE A 106 4.51 -0.10 2.20
CA ILE A 106 5.08 -1.38 1.83
C ILE A 106 3.98 -2.44 1.90
N TYR A 107 3.82 -3.17 0.81
CA TYR A 107 2.96 -4.35 0.67
C TYR A 107 3.85 -5.54 0.43
N ALA A 108 3.74 -6.57 1.26
CA ALA A 108 4.67 -7.68 1.27
C ALA A 108 3.95 -9.02 1.27
N ASP A 109 4.56 -10.00 0.63
CA ASP A 109 4.07 -11.37 0.57
C ASP A 109 5.25 -12.34 0.56
N GLU A 110 4.98 -13.62 0.81
CA GLU A 110 5.97 -14.68 0.85
C GLU A 110 5.74 -15.76 -0.21
N SER A 111 6.82 -16.45 -0.59
CA SER A 111 6.73 -17.60 -1.49
C SER A 111 7.77 -18.65 -1.14
N GLY A 112 7.58 -19.85 -1.72
CA GLY A 112 8.56 -20.92 -1.60
C GLY A 112 8.45 -21.77 -0.34
N LYS A 113 7.31 -21.74 0.38
CA LYS A 113 7.02 -22.65 1.52
C LYS A 113 7.24 -24.13 1.18
N THR A 114 7.07 -24.50 -0.08
CA THR A 114 7.31 -25.85 -0.61
C THR A 114 8.51 -25.97 -1.54
N GLY A 115 9.16 -24.85 -1.88
CA GLY A 115 10.28 -24.78 -2.83
C GLY A 115 11.65 -25.01 -2.20
N LYS A 116 12.71 -24.89 -3.03
CA LYS A 116 14.11 -24.96 -2.59
C LYS A 116 14.52 -23.71 -1.79
N HIS A 117 14.02 -22.55 -2.21
CA HIS A 117 14.23 -21.27 -1.54
C HIS A 117 12.97 -20.82 -0.84
N LEU A 118 13.11 -20.29 0.37
CA LEU A 118 12.09 -19.54 1.08
C LEU A 118 12.36 -18.05 0.86
N MET A 119 11.33 -17.26 0.56
CA MET A 119 11.51 -15.86 0.21
C MET A 119 10.34 -14.97 0.56
N VAL A 120 10.65 -13.69 0.69
CA VAL A 120 9.71 -12.59 0.80
C VAL A 120 9.92 -11.61 -0.34
N GLY A 121 8.86 -10.97 -0.77
CA GLY A 121 8.88 -9.93 -1.78
C GLY A 121 7.92 -8.81 -1.42
N SER A 122 8.22 -7.60 -1.87
CA SER A 122 7.43 -6.44 -1.54
C SER A 122 7.37 -5.40 -2.64
N LEU A 123 6.22 -4.74 -2.72
CA LEU A 123 5.97 -3.53 -3.47
C LEU A 123 6.00 -2.33 -2.52
N TRP A 124 6.79 -1.33 -2.88
CA TRP A 124 6.95 -0.09 -2.14
C TRP A 124 6.34 1.04 -2.95
N VAL A 125 5.44 1.80 -2.34
CA VAL A 125 5.04 3.11 -2.86
C VAL A 125 5.78 4.16 -2.05
N LEU A 126 6.69 4.89 -2.71
CA LEU A 126 7.62 5.81 -2.04
C LEU A 126 6.96 7.14 -1.60
N LYS A 127 5.71 7.35 -2.02
CA LYS A 127 4.88 8.51 -1.68
C LYS A 127 3.43 8.07 -1.55
N SER A 128 2.84 8.17 -0.35
CA SER A 128 1.49 7.67 -0.04
C SER A 128 0.37 8.18 -0.95
N TYR A 129 0.49 9.37 -1.54
CA TYR A 129 -0.53 9.89 -2.46
C TYR A 129 -0.53 9.18 -3.84
N GLU A 130 0.58 8.56 -4.23
CA GLU A 130 0.67 7.78 -5.48
C GLU A 130 -0.07 6.44 -5.35
N THR A 131 -0.24 5.93 -4.13
CA THR A 131 -0.99 4.69 -3.83
C THR A 131 -2.37 4.73 -4.50
N ILE A 132 -3.14 5.81 -4.29
CA ILE A 132 -4.49 5.98 -4.87
C ILE A 132 -4.45 6.00 -6.39
N LYS A 133 -3.46 6.69 -6.96
CA LYS A 133 -3.29 6.82 -8.41
C LYS A 133 -3.01 5.46 -9.05
N ILE A 134 -2.10 4.68 -8.45
CA ILE A 134 -1.71 3.35 -8.94
C ILE A 134 -2.87 2.37 -8.78
N THR A 135 -3.51 2.30 -7.61
CA THR A 135 -4.69 1.45 -7.38
C THR A 135 -5.81 1.76 -8.35
N ARG A 136 -6.09 3.05 -8.61
CA ARG A 136 -7.09 3.46 -9.60
C ARG A 136 -6.71 3.03 -11.01
N ALA A 137 -5.44 3.18 -11.39
CA ALA A 137 -4.96 2.79 -12.71
C ALA A 137 -5.12 1.28 -12.93
N ILE A 138 -4.76 0.46 -11.94
CA ILE A 138 -4.93 -1.01 -11.99
C ILE A 138 -6.40 -1.38 -12.13
N ASN A 139 -7.29 -0.81 -11.31
CA ASN A 139 -8.71 -1.12 -11.35
C ASN A 139 -9.39 -0.67 -12.64
N LEU A 140 -8.98 0.48 -13.19
CA LEU A 140 -9.43 0.94 -14.50
C LEU A 140 -8.98 -0.06 -15.57
N LYS A 141 -7.70 -0.47 -15.55
CA LYS A 141 -7.16 -1.42 -16.51
C LYS A 141 -7.86 -2.78 -16.44
N LYS A 142 -8.10 -3.31 -15.23
CA LYS A 142 -8.88 -4.53 -15.01
C LYS A 142 -10.26 -4.42 -15.68
N SER A 143 -10.94 -3.29 -15.50
CA SER A 143 -12.26 -3.04 -16.10
C SER A 143 -12.20 -2.99 -17.63
N GLU A 144 -11.20 -2.31 -18.20
CA GLU A 144 -10.99 -2.19 -19.66
C GLU A 144 -10.77 -3.55 -20.33
N ILE A 145 -9.97 -4.43 -19.71
CA ILE A 145 -9.62 -5.74 -20.28
C ILE A 145 -10.58 -6.86 -19.84
N GLY A 146 -11.64 -6.53 -19.09
CA GLY A 146 -12.62 -7.49 -18.59
C GLY A 146 -12.05 -8.49 -17.57
N PHE A 147 -10.99 -8.13 -16.84
CA PHE A 147 -10.39 -8.98 -15.81
C PHE A 147 -11.31 -9.08 -14.60
N LYS A 148 -11.69 -10.30 -14.22
CA LYS A 148 -12.57 -10.57 -13.08
C LYS A 148 -11.79 -11.22 -11.94
N GLY A 149 -12.07 -10.77 -10.71
CA GLY A 149 -11.45 -11.33 -9.50
C GLY A 149 -10.05 -10.77 -9.21
N GLU A 150 -9.30 -11.56 -8.45
CA GLU A 150 -7.98 -11.22 -7.92
C GLU A 150 -6.87 -11.63 -8.88
N MET A 151 -5.77 -10.88 -8.85
CA MET A 151 -4.57 -11.24 -9.57
C MET A 151 -3.76 -12.16 -8.67
N HIS A 152 -3.61 -13.42 -9.08
CA HIS A 152 -2.84 -14.41 -8.35
C HIS A 152 -1.89 -15.10 -9.31
N PHE A 153 -0.60 -15.18 -8.97
CA PHE A 153 0.39 -15.76 -9.87
C PHE A 153 0.05 -17.22 -10.23
N LYS A 154 -0.54 -17.97 -9.28
CA LYS A 154 -0.95 -19.37 -9.47
C LYS A 154 -1.99 -19.54 -10.59
N GLU A 155 -2.80 -18.52 -10.86
CA GLU A 155 -3.90 -18.53 -11.84
C GLU A 155 -3.42 -18.20 -13.27
N ILE A 156 -2.16 -17.81 -13.46
CA ILE A 156 -1.63 -17.49 -14.79
C ILE A 156 -1.56 -18.75 -15.66
N ASP A 157 -2.21 -18.69 -16.83
CA ASP A 157 -2.26 -19.75 -17.82
C ASP A 157 -2.13 -19.20 -19.25
N LYS A 158 -2.29 -20.07 -20.26
CA LYS A 158 -2.17 -19.70 -21.68
C LYS A 158 -3.30 -18.78 -22.16
N ASN A 159 -4.45 -18.81 -21.49
CA ASN A 159 -5.65 -18.09 -21.90
C ASN A 159 -5.67 -16.66 -21.35
N ASN A 160 -5.08 -16.43 -20.17
CA ASN A 160 -5.15 -15.14 -19.47
C ASN A 160 -3.83 -14.36 -19.42
N ILE A 161 -2.70 -14.94 -19.86
CA ILE A 161 -1.38 -14.29 -19.83
C ILE A 161 -1.36 -12.90 -20.47
N SER A 162 -2.10 -12.69 -21.56
CA SER A 162 -2.20 -11.38 -22.22
C SER A 162 -2.82 -10.31 -21.31
N GLN A 163 -3.79 -10.68 -20.46
CA GLN A 163 -4.40 -9.78 -19.49
C GLN A 163 -3.42 -9.44 -18.35
N TYR A 164 -2.68 -10.42 -17.85
CA TYR A 164 -1.63 -10.20 -16.84
C TYR A 164 -0.52 -9.27 -17.36
N LEU A 165 -0.06 -9.48 -18.59
CA LEU A 165 0.92 -8.59 -19.23
C LEU A 165 0.38 -7.18 -19.46
N ALA A 166 -0.91 -7.03 -19.77
CA ALA A 166 -1.54 -5.73 -19.89
C ALA A 166 -1.61 -4.98 -18.53
N LEU A 167 -1.84 -5.70 -17.43
CA LEU A 167 -1.82 -5.15 -16.07
C LEU A 167 -0.39 -4.75 -15.65
N LEU A 168 0.61 -5.56 -15.99
CA LEU A 168 2.02 -5.21 -15.80
C LEU A 168 2.38 -3.91 -16.51
N GLY A 169 1.86 -3.68 -17.73
CA GLY A 169 2.03 -2.40 -18.45
C GLY A 169 1.61 -1.19 -17.62
N THR A 170 0.50 -1.27 -16.89
CA THR A 170 0.03 -0.20 -16.00
C THR A 170 0.98 0.07 -14.82
N LEU A 171 1.70 -0.95 -14.33
CA LEU A 171 2.71 -0.78 -13.28
C LEU A 171 3.96 -0.09 -13.83
N ILE A 172 4.39 -0.46 -15.04
CA ILE A 172 5.55 0.12 -15.71
C ILE A 172 5.34 1.63 -15.92
N GLU A 173 4.14 2.05 -16.33
CA GLU A 173 3.77 3.45 -16.47
C GLU A 173 3.89 4.26 -15.16
N ASN A 174 3.85 3.59 -14.00
CA ASN A 174 3.97 4.19 -12.67
C ASN A 174 5.30 3.82 -11.97
N SER A 175 6.27 3.26 -12.70
CA SER A 175 7.54 2.74 -12.18
C SER A 175 8.35 3.73 -11.34
N SER A 176 8.29 5.03 -11.63
CA SER A 176 9.03 6.05 -10.88
C SER A 176 8.57 6.19 -9.42
N SER A 177 7.28 5.90 -9.16
CA SER A 177 6.64 6.01 -7.84
C SER A 177 6.75 4.74 -7.01
N ILE A 178 7.18 3.63 -7.62
CA ILE A 178 7.24 2.32 -6.99
C ILE A 178 8.66 1.74 -6.94
N SER A 179 8.87 0.82 -6.02
CA SER A 179 10.08 0.03 -5.91
C SER A 179 9.72 -1.40 -5.53
N PHE A 180 10.51 -2.37 -5.98
CA PHE A 180 10.32 -3.77 -5.66
C PHE A 180 11.54 -4.26 -4.88
N LYS A 181 11.29 -4.94 -3.76
CA LYS A 181 12.36 -5.48 -2.91
C LYS A 181 12.03 -6.92 -2.54
N GLY A 182 12.99 -7.82 -2.69
CA GLY A 182 12.85 -9.20 -2.29
C GLY A 182 14.08 -9.69 -1.55
N LEU A 183 13.89 -10.73 -0.76
CA LEU A 183 14.95 -11.42 -0.04
C LEU A 183 14.61 -12.90 0.07
N GLY A 184 15.58 -13.78 -0.19
CA GLY A 184 15.39 -15.22 -0.07
C GLY A 184 16.60 -15.95 0.50
N VAL A 185 16.36 -17.14 1.04
CA VAL A 185 17.36 -18.05 1.59
C VAL A 185 17.08 -19.49 1.14
N LEU A 186 18.10 -20.34 1.21
CA LEU A 186 17.91 -21.79 1.08
C LEU A 186 17.04 -22.30 2.23
N ARG A 187 16.04 -23.12 1.90
CA ARG A 187 15.14 -23.72 2.88
C ARG A 187 15.79 -24.87 3.66
N ALA A 188 16.73 -25.56 3.04
CA ALA A 188 17.42 -26.67 3.67
C ALA A 188 18.21 -26.18 4.90
N GLY A 189 17.96 -26.81 6.06
CA GLY A 189 18.63 -26.44 7.32
C GLY A 189 17.94 -25.36 8.15
N LEU A 190 16.78 -24.84 7.72
CA LEU A 190 16.00 -23.91 8.53
C LEU A 190 15.35 -24.62 9.73
N TYR A 191 15.50 -24.03 10.92
CA TYR A 191 14.90 -24.53 12.16
C TYR A 191 13.39 -24.25 12.23
N SER A 192 12.98 -23.04 11.81
CA SER A 192 11.59 -22.59 11.77
C SER A 192 11.36 -21.71 10.54
N VAL A 193 10.39 -22.09 9.70
CA VAL A 193 10.03 -21.34 8.49
C VAL A 193 9.47 -19.96 8.87
N ASP A 194 8.63 -19.90 9.90
CA ASP A 194 7.92 -18.68 10.27
C ASP A 194 8.84 -17.64 10.92
N ASP A 195 9.73 -18.07 11.81
CA ASP A 195 10.78 -17.21 12.38
C ASP A 195 11.70 -16.67 11.27
N THR A 196 12.04 -17.53 10.30
CA THR A 196 12.83 -17.12 9.15
C THR A 196 12.08 -16.09 8.29
N LEU A 197 10.77 -16.26 8.05
CA LEU A 197 9.97 -15.27 7.32
C LEU A 197 9.94 -13.91 8.04
N ASN A 198 9.76 -13.88 9.35
CA ASN A 198 9.79 -12.64 10.14
C ASN A 198 11.14 -11.91 9.97
N LYS A 199 12.25 -12.65 10.09
CA LYS A 199 13.60 -12.13 9.86
C LYS A 199 13.79 -11.62 8.44
N LEU A 200 13.31 -12.37 7.45
CA LEU A 200 13.40 -11.97 6.04
C LEU A 200 12.63 -10.67 5.78
N PHE A 201 11.39 -10.53 6.27
CA PHE A 201 10.62 -9.29 6.15
C PHE A 201 11.35 -8.11 6.80
N TYR A 202 11.83 -8.30 8.03
CA TYR A 202 12.61 -7.28 8.73
C TYR A 202 13.83 -6.84 7.92
N HIS A 203 14.70 -7.77 7.52
CA HIS A 203 15.92 -7.45 6.78
C HIS A 203 15.64 -6.83 5.41
N MET A 204 14.62 -7.31 4.69
CA MET A 204 14.18 -6.72 3.43
C MET A 204 13.76 -5.25 3.62
N VAL A 205 13.02 -4.93 4.67
CA VAL A 205 12.61 -3.55 4.98
C VAL A 205 13.81 -2.67 5.34
N ILE A 206 14.71 -3.14 6.21
CA ILE A 206 15.89 -2.36 6.60
C ILE A 206 16.80 -2.08 5.40
N THR A 207 17.11 -3.10 4.60
CA THR A 207 17.95 -2.96 3.41
C THR A 207 17.26 -2.08 2.36
N GLY A 208 15.96 -2.25 2.14
CA GLY A 208 15.17 -1.42 1.24
C GLY A 208 15.19 0.06 1.61
N ILE A 209 14.98 0.42 2.89
CA ILE A 209 15.05 1.81 3.35
C ILE A 209 16.45 2.39 3.10
N LYS A 210 17.52 1.65 3.40
CA LYS A 210 18.90 2.10 3.17
C LYS A 210 19.12 2.42 1.69
N GLN A 211 18.71 1.53 0.79
CA GLN A 211 18.85 1.71 -0.66
C GLN A 211 18.07 2.93 -1.17
N GLU A 212 16.80 3.09 -0.76
CA GLU A 212 15.96 4.19 -1.22
C GLU A 212 16.42 5.55 -0.66
N ASN A 213 16.99 5.57 0.55
CA ASN A 213 17.61 6.76 1.13
C ASN A 213 18.94 7.11 0.43
N GLN A 214 19.82 6.13 0.20
CA GLN A 214 21.11 6.32 -0.46
C GLN A 214 20.97 6.76 -1.93
N SER A 215 19.98 6.23 -2.65
CA SER A 215 19.69 6.64 -4.03
C SER A 215 19.07 8.04 -4.13
N GLY A 216 18.62 8.63 -3.02
CA GLY A 216 17.93 9.92 -2.99
C GLY A 216 16.47 9.87 -3.45
N ARG A 217 15.95 8.70 -3.89
CA ARG A 217 14.55 8.54 -4.31
C ARG A 217 13.58 8.75 -3.15
N ALA A 218 13.97 8.33 -1.95
CA ALA A 218 13.20 8.53 -0.73
C ALA A 218 14.10 8.84 0.46
N ILE A 219 14.45 10.11 0.62
CA ILE A 219 15.31 10.60 1.69
C ILE A 219 14.57 10.65 3.03
N LEU A 220 15.23 10.25 4.12
CA LEU A 220 14.76 10.35 5.50
C LEU A 220 14.76 11.82 6.00
N PRO A 221 13.89 12.23 6.95
CA PRO A 221 13.02 11.40 7.78
C PRO A 221 11.65 11.05 7.16
N ARG A 222 11.14 9.86 7.48
CA ARG A 222 9.91 9.29 6.88
C ARG A 222 9.09 8.44 7.83
N ASN A 223 7.78 8.39 7.60
CA ASN A 223 6.88 7.41 8.20
C ASN A 223 6.96 6.08 7.42
N LEU A 224 6.77 4.97 8.12
CA LEU A 224 6.73 3.62 7.56
C LEU A 224 5.38 2.98 7.85
N GLN A 225 4.73 2.51 6.79
CA GLN A 225 3.57 1.64 6.85
C GLN A 225 3.92 0.31 6.18
N PHE A 226 3.89 -0.76 6.94
CA PHE A 226 4.14 -2.12 6.48
C PHE A 226 2.86 -2.94 6.55
N ARG A 227 2.56 -3.64 5.45
CA ARG A 227 1.43 -4.56 5.35
C ARG A 227 1.90 -5.86 4.76
N LYS A 228 1.48 -6.97 5.35
CA LYS A 228 1.62 -8.28 4.72
C LYS A 228 0.27 -8.91 4.40
N ASP A 229 0.23 -9.87 3.48
CA ASP A 229 -1.01 -10.61 3.22
C ASP A 229 -1.44 -11.42 4.46
N THR A 230 -2.75 -11.55 4.63
CA THR A 230 -3.35 -12.29 5.74
C THR A 230 -3.46 -13.77 5.38
N GLU A 231 -2.99 -14.65 6.26
CA GLU A 231 -3.14 -16.10 6.11
C GLU A 231 -3.89 -16.72 7.30
N GLU A 232 -3.32 -16.59 8.49
CA GLU A 232 -3.81 -17.20 9.73
C GLU A 232 -3.84 -16.15 10.83
N GLU A 233 -5.04 -15.68 11.17
CA GLU A 233 -5.25 -14.47 11.99
C GLU A 233 -4.41 -14.43 13.29
N SER A 234 -4.30 -15.55 14.02
CA SER A 234 -3.55 -15.60 15.27
C SER A 234 -2.03 -15.54 15.06
N LYS A 235 -1.54 -16.23 14.03
CA LYS A 235 -0.13 -16.27 13.65
C LYS A 235 0.31 -14.92 13.07
N ASP A 236 -0.55 -14.31 12.28
CA ASP A 236 -0.30 -13.00 11.67
C ASP A 236 -0.18 -11.91 12.72
N LYS A 237 -1.04 -11.91 13.75
CA LYS A 237 -0.94 -10.96 14.87
C LYS A 237 0.41 -11.06 15.58
N LEU A 238 0.88 -12.27 15.87
CA LEU A 238 2.18 -12.48 16.53
C LEU A 238 3.34 -12.02 15.64
N SER A 239 3.31 -12.40 14.36
CA SER A 239 4.30 -11.96 13.37
C SER A 239 4.37 -10.43 13.25
N MET A 240 3.22 -9.75 13.18
CA MET A 240 3.17 -8.28 13.11
C MET A 240 3.71 -7.61 14.37
N MET A 241 3.40 -8.14 15.55
CA MET A 241 3.95 -7.60 16.80
C MET A 241 5.47 -7.73 16.85
N GLU A 242 6.03 -8.86 16.41
CA GLU A 242 7.47 -9.10 16.39
C GLU A 242 8.17 -8.19 15.37
N ILE A 243 7.65 -8.13 14.14
CA ILE A 243 8.18 -7.26 13.08
C ILE A 243 8.11 -5.79 13.51
N GLU A 244 7.00 -5.34 14.09
CA GLU A 244 6.85 -3.97 14.59
C GLU A 244 7.91 -3.64 15.65
N LEU A 245 8.11 -4.54 16.62
CA LEU A 245 9.11 -4.37 17.68
C LEU A 245 10.51 -4.24 17.08
N GLN A 246 10.89 -5.14 16.18
CA GLN A 246 12.19 -5.11 15.50
C GLN A 246 12.39 -3.83 14.68
N LEU A 247 11.37 -3.40 13.93
CA LEU A 247 11.42 -2.16 13.15
C LEU A 247 11.52 -0.91 14.04
N ARG A 248 10.88 -0.89 15.22
CA ARG A 248 11.01 0.21 16.19
C ARG A 248 12.42 0.26 16.80
N HIS A 249 13.02 -0.90 17.08
CA HIS A 249 14.42 -0.95 17.50
C HIS A 249 15.38 -0.47 16.41
N ALA A 250 15.18 -0.90 15.17
CA ALA A 250 16.00 -0.49 14.03
C ALA A 250 15.84 1.00 13.69
N SER A 251 14.64 1.56 13.84
CA SER A 251 14.40 3.00 13.72
C SER A 251 15.39 3.80 14.57
N THR A 252 15.57 3.40 15.83
CA THR A 252 16.47 4.09 16.76
C THR A 252 17.94 3.76 16.49
N SER A 253 18.28 2.48 16.38
CA SER A 253 19.67 2.00 16.33
C SER A 253 20.34 2.12 14.96
N ILE A 254 19.58 2.02 13.86
CA ILE A 254 20.10 2.03 12.49
C ILE A 254 19.81 3.36 11.79
N PHE A 255 18.62 3.92 12.01
CA PHE A 255 18.17 5.13 11.31
C PHE A 255 18.19 6.40 12.16
N ASN A 256 18.77 6.36 13.36
CA ASN A 256 18.90 7.50 14.28
C ASN A 256 17.55 8.20 14.56
N GLY A 257 16.47 7.43 14.65
CA GLY A 257 15.11 7.93 14.89
C GLY A 257 14.46 8.62 13.67
N ASN A 258 15.03 8.53 12.48
CA ASN A 258 14.50 9.17 11.26
C ASN A 258 13.51 8.30 10.48
N VAL A 259 13.20 7.10 10.95
CA VAL A 259 12.13 6.25 10.40
C VAL A 259 11.05 6.07 11.46
N TYR A 260 9.85 6.58 11.24
CA TYR A 260 8.77 6.51 12.20
C TYR A 260 7.82 5.35 11.86
N ILE A 261 7.77 4.35 12.72
CA ILE A 261 6.88 3.19 12.54
C ILE A 261 5.45 3.62 12.89
N ASP A 262 4.60 3.70 11.86
CA ASP A 262 3.21 4.18 11.92
C ASP A 262 2.23 3.01 11.95
N VAL A 263 2.25 2.16 10.91
CA VAL A 263 1.35 1.00 10.78
C VAL A 263 2.16 -0.25 10.46
N VAL A 264 1.87 -1.34 11.16
CA VAL A 264 2.36 -2.70 10.89
C VAL A 264 1.18 -3.65 11.09
N GLU A 265 0.62 -4.16 10.01
CA GLU A 265 -0.62 -4.97 10.06
C GLU A 265 -0.68 -6.03 8.96
N ALA A 266 -1.51 -7.04 9.17
CA ALA A 266 -1.92 -7.94 8.10
C ALA A 266 -3.12 -7.32 7.36
N GLU A 267 -3.14 -7.41 6.04
CA GLU A 267 -4.20 -6.89 5.18
C GLU A 267 -4.75 -8.02 4.31
N ASP A 268 -6.06 -7.98 4.05
CA ASP A 268 -6.73 -8.93 3.16
C ASP A 268 -6.46 -8.55 1.69
N SER A 269 -5.79 -9.43 0.94
CA SER A 269 -5.48 -9.21 -0.47
C SER A 269 -6.70 -9.07 -1.38
N THR A 270 -7.90 -9.54 -0.98
CA THR A 270 -9.13 -9.43 -1.77
C THR A 270 -9.51 -7.97 -2.07
N ILE A 271 -9.17 -7.07 -1.15
CA ILE A 271 -9.48 -5.63 -1.25
C ILE A 271 -8.28 -4.79 -1.70
N SER A 272 -7.10 -5.39 -1.90
CA SER A 272 -5.84 -4.67 -2.10
C SER A 272 -5.12 -5.07 -3.40
N PRO A 273 -5.31 -4.30 -4.49
CA PRO A 273 -4.58 -4.53 -5.74
C PRO A 273 -3.07 -4.46 -5.59
N LEU A 274 -2.56 -3.71 -4.60
CA LEU A 274 -1.13 -3.58 -4.34
C LEU A 274 -0.58 -4.82 -3.63
N MET A 275 -1.35 -5.42 -2.72
CA MET A 275 -1.00 -6.72 -2.12
C MET A 275 -0.98 -7.85 -3.17
N GLN A 276 -1.96 -7.86 -4.07
CA GLN A 276 -1.97 -8.80 -5.20
C GLN A 276 -0.72 -8.63 -6.09
N ILE A 277 -0.17 -7.42 -6.22
CA ILE A 277 1.07 -7.19 -6.98
C ILE A 277 2.30 -7.70 -6.22
N SER A 278 2.33 -7.62 -4.88
CA SER A 278 3.40 -8.25 -4.12
C SER A 278 3.41 -9.78 -4.28
N ASP A 279 2.25 -10.45 -4.32
CA ASP A 279 2.15 -11.89 -4.70
C ASP A 279 2.78 -12.13 -6.07
N LEU A 280 2.29 -11.41 -7.10
CA LEU A 280 2.81 -11.56 -8.46
C LEU A 280 4.33 -11.38 -8.51
N PHE A 281 4.86 -10.46 -7.72
CA PHE A 281 6.29 -10.18 -7.66
C PHE A 281 7.08 -11.29 -6.97
N VAL A 282 6.73 -11.66 -5.74
CA VAL A 282 7.45 -12.70 -4.98
C VAL A 282 7.35 -14.05 -5.67
N SER A 283 6.19 -14.37 -6.25
CA SER A 283 5.97 -15.58 -7.03
C SER A 283 6.77 -15.58 -8.33
N SER A 284 6.97 -14.41 -8.99
CA SER A 284 7.86 -14.29 -10.15
C SER A 284 9.33 -14.57 -9.78
N ILE A 285 9.80 -14.04 -8.64
CA ILE A 285 11.16 -14.35 -8.14
C ILE A 285 11.29 -15.84 -7.86
N SER A 286 10.34 -16.40 -7.11
CA SER A 286 10.32 -17.82 -6.72
C SER A 286 10.35 -18.72 -7.94
N ARG A 287 9.57 -18.38 -8.96
CA ARG A 287 9.52 -19.12 -10.22
C ARG A 287 10.87 -19.08 -10.93
N THR A 288 11.50 -17.93 -11.03
CA THR A 288 12.80 -17.78 -11.73
C THR A 288 13.93 -18.49 -11.00
N LEU A 289 14.00 -18.40 -9.66
CA LEU A 289 15.05 -19.06 -8.88
C LEU A 289 14.91 -20.58 -8.82
N ASN A 290 13.68 -21.09 -8.81
CA ASN A 290 13.42 -22.53 -8.76
C ASN A 290 13.34 -23.17 -10.16
N ARG A 291 13.58 -22.40 -11.24
CA ARG A 291 13.55 -22.88 -12.63
C ARG A 291 14.89 -23.50 -13.01
N GLU A 292 14.88 -24.75 -13.46
CA GLU A 292 16.08 -25.42 -13.99
C GLU A 292 16.45 -24.98 -15.41
N LYS A 293 15.45 -24.69 -16.27
CA LYS A 293 15.64 -24.20 -17.65
C LYS A 293 14.54 -23.24 -18.07
N SER A 294 14.88 -22.25 -18.90
CA SER A 294 13.90 -21.35 -19.52
C SER A 294 12.89 -22.16 -20.34
N SER A 295 11.60 -21.84 -20.21
CA SER A 295 10.52 -22.50 -20.94
C SER A 295 9.47 -21.49 -21.42
N ASP A 296 8.70 -21.85 -22.44
CA ASP A 296 7.58 -21.04 -22.95
C ASP A 296 6.32 -21.15 -22.07
N HIS A 297 6.46 -21.59 -20.83
CA HIS A 297 5.35 -21.68 -19.89
C HIS A 297 4.83 -20.26 -19.56
N PRO A 298 3.51 -20.00 -19.54
CA PRO A 298 2.95 -18.66 -19.31
C PRO A 298 3.47 -17.95 -18.05
N LYS A 299 3.63 -18.69 -16.95
CA LYS A 299 4.22 -18.18 -15.69
C LYS A 299 5.68 -17.77 -15.84
N ASP A 300 6.45 -18.47 -16.66
CA ASP A 300 7.85 -18.16 -16.93
C ASP A 300 7.94 -16.87 -17.76
N LEU A 301 7.11 -16.79 -18.81
CA LEU A 301 6.98 -15.59 -19.63
C LEU A 301 6.60 -14.36 -18.79
N PHE A 302 5.61 -14.50 -17.90
CA PHE A 302 5.21 -13.41 -17.02
C PHE A 302 6.34 -13.00 -16.08
N ALA A 303 6.98 -13.97 -15.41
CA ALA A 303 8.07 -13.71 -14.47
C ALA A 303 9.25 -13.00 -15.15
N ASP A 304 9.69 -13.48 -16.31
CA ASP A 304 10.79 -12.87 -17.08
C ASP A 304 10.43 -11.44 -17.51
N LYS A 305 9.18 -11.21 -17.95
CA LYS A 305 8.70 -9.87 -18.32
C LYS A 305 8.60 -8.92 -17.13
N PHE A 306 8.07 -9.39 -16.00
CA PHE A 306 7.93 -8.59 -14.78
C PHE A 306 9.31 -8.16 -14.29
N LEU A 307 10.19 -9.12 -14.05
CA LEU A 307 11.51 -8.85 -13.48
C LEU A 307 12.37 -7.99 -14.43
N GLY A 308 12.30 -8.26 -15.73
CA GLY A 308 12.99 -7.47 -16.75
C GLY A 308 12.48 -6.03 -16.85
N ALA A 309 11.17 -5.80 -16.69
CA ALA A 309 10.58 -4.46 -16.78
C ALA A 309 11.03 -3.51 -15.67
N PHE A 310 11.37 -4.05 -14.50
CA PHE A 310 11.89 -3.26 -13.36
C PHE A 310 13.41 -3.33 -13.22
N GLY A 311 14.11 -3.95 -14.19
CA GLY A 311 15.57 -4.01 -14.20
C GLY A 311 16.17 -4.72 -12.98
N LEU A 312 15.46 -5.70 -12.42
CA LEU A 312 15.85 -6.33 -11.17
C LEU A 312 17.11 -7.19 -11.35
N VAL A 313 18.06 -6.98 -10.44
CA VAL A 313 19.34 -7.69 -10.43
C VAL A 313 19.43 -8.58 -9.20
N PHE A 314 19.93 -9.80 -9.39
CA PHE A 314 20.19 -10.76 -8.32
C PHE A 314 21.53 -10.42 -7.68
N LYS A 315 21.56 -10.32 -6.35
CA LYS A 315 22.79 -10.11 -5.60
C LYS A 315 22.85 -11.08 -4.44
N ASP A 316 24.01 -11.71 -4.27
CA ASP A 316 24.28 -12.49 -3.07
C ASP A 316 24.57 -11.53 -1.92
N GLU A 317 23.81 -11.67 -0.84
CA GLU A 317 23.98 -10.91 0.40
C GLU A 317 24.29 -11.86 1.57
N LYS A 318 25.11 -11.38 2.51
CA LYS A 318 25.41 -12.08 3.76
C LYS A 318 24.88 -11.24 4.92
N PHE A 319 24.05 -11.84 5.75
CA PHE A 319 23.60 -11.25 7.01
C PHE A 319 24.12 -12.12 8.16
N ASP A 320 24.54 -11.50 9.26
CA ASP A 320 25.18 -12.22 10.38
C ASP A 320 24.30 -13.32 11.01
N GLU A 321 22.99 -13.28 10.77
CA GLU A 321 21.99 -14.24 11.30
C GLU A 321 21.31 -15.12 10.24
N LEU A 322 21.63 -14.94 8.94
CA LEU A 322 21.06 -15.74 7.85
C LEU A 322 22.20 -16.39 7.04
N SER A 323 21.96 -17.60 6.52
CA SER A 323 22.86 -18.24 5.55
C SER A 323 22.96 -17.41 4.25
N GLU A 324 23.62 -17.91 3.20
CA GLU A 324 23.64 -17.24 1.88
C GLU A 324 22.24 -16.75 1.47
N CYS A 325 22.09 -15.43 1.39
CA CYS A 325 20.85 -14.76 1.01
C CYS A 325 20.96 -14.27 -0.43
N VAL A 326 19.84 -14.23 -1.14
CA VAL A 326 19.73 -13.56 -2.43
C VAL A 326 18.78 -12.38 -2.27
N SER A 327 19.26 -11.17 -2.58
CA SER A 327 18.45 -9.96 -2.59
C SER A 327 18.03 -9.58 -4.01
N PHE A 328 16.87 -8.91 -4.08
CA PHE A 328 16.23 -8.43 -5.31
C PHE A 328 15.88 -6.97 -5.10
N SER A 329 16.40 -6.06 -5.92
CA SER A 329 16.24 -4.63 -5.63
C SER A 329 16.42 -3.69 -6.80
#